data_AF-A0AAV2GG80-F1
#
_entry.id   AF-A0AAV2GG80-F1
#
_cell.length_a   1.000
_cell.length_b   1.000
_cell.length_c   1.000
_cell.angle_alpha   90.00
_cell.angle_beta   90.00
_cell.angle_gamma   90.00
#
_symmetry.space_group_name_H-M   'P 1'
#
loop_
_entity.id
_entity.type
_entity.pdbx_description
1 polymer ?
#
loop_
_entity_poly.entity_id
_entity_poly.type
_entity_poly.pdbx_seq_one_letter_code
_entity_poly.pdbx_strand_id
1 'polypeptide(L)'
;MVVCNSCIRSVVVVAQAVVFSRTRLISSRNVGRKTYSSRSTFGLLRLNNNTWNPSFPVRTIMMVDTGSTAAKAAPAVGGLQPEKEEGGGYLGGTCKSEDGKLSCGYSSFRGKRATMEDFCDMKISKIDEKPVCMFGIFDGHGGSRASEYLKQHLFENLMKHPQFMSDTKSAISATYQQTDADFLDSEKDTYRDDGSTASTAVLVGDHLYVANVGDSRTVVSKAGKAIALSEDHKPNRSDERKRIENAGGVVMWAGTWRVGGVLAMSRAFGNRMLKQYVVAEPEIQDLKVDNEFELLVLASDGLWDVVPNDDAVSIARSEEDPEAAAKKLVETAFTRGSADNITCIVVRFHHSDAPATIIAAVDTPPKNKESSD
;
A
#
# COMPACT_ATOMS: atom_id res chain seq x y z
N MET A 1 18.77 -49.05 21.68
CA MET A 1 19.65 -49.41 20.55
C MET A 1 18.96 -48.90 19.29
N VAL A 2 19.36 -47.82 18.63
CA VAL A 2 20.72 -47.45 18.15
C VAL A 2 21.31 -48.58 17.29
N VAL A 3 21.25 -48.44 15.96
CA VAL A 3 22.39 -48.06 15.09
C VAL A 3 21.84 -47.22 13.92
N CYS A 4 22.62 -46.26 13.44
CA CYS A 4 22.32 -45.36 12.32
C CYS A 4 23.09 -45.80 11.05
N ASN A 5 22.50 -45.63 9.84
CA ASN A 5 23.25 -45.03 8.73
C ASN A 5 22.39 -44.64 7.50
N SER A 6 22.35 -43.33 7.23
CA SER A 6 22.75 -42.70 5.97
C SER A 6 22.46 -43.37 4.62
N CYS A 7 21.57 -42.75 3.82
CA CYS A 7 21.78 -42.56 2.37
C CYS A 7 20.85 -41.47 1.79
N ILE A 8 21.43 -40.33 1.43
CA ILE A 8 20.77 -39.27 0.64
C ILE A 8 20.74 -39.71 -0.83
N ARG A 9 19.62 -39.49 -1.54
CA ARG A 9 19.58 -39.51 -3.01
C ARG A 9 18.99 -38.21 -3.55
N SER A 10 19.86 -37.31 -3.96
CA SER A 10 19.50 -36.15 -4.77
C SER A 10 19.12 -36.61 -6.18
N VAL A 11 17.92 -36.27 -6.64
CA VAL A 11 17.53 -36.47 -8.05
C VAL A 11 17.85 -35.18 -8.81
N VAL A 12 18.94 -35.21 -9.60
CA VAL A 12 19.27 -34.13 -10.54
C VAL A 12 18.54 -34.40 -11.85
N VAL A 13 17.53 -33.60 -12.16
CA VAL A 13 16.87 -33.64 -13.47
C VAL A 13 17.67 -32.77 -14.45
N VAL A 14 18.45 -33.41 -15.31
CA VAL A 14 19.13 -32.73 -16.42
C VAL A 14 18.14 -32.57 -17.58
N ALA A 15 17.57 -31.37 -17.72
CA ALA A 15 16.74 -31.03 -18.88
C ALA A 15 17.62 -30.81 -20.13
N GLN A 16 17.71 -31.81 -21.00
CA GLN A 16 18.26 -31.62 -22.34
C GLN A 16 17.24 -30.92 -23.24
N ALA A 17 17.60 -29.78 -23.80
CA ALA A 17 16.77 -29.05 -24.75
C ALA A 17 16.72 -29.78 -26.10
N VAL A 18 15.58 -30.38 -26.44
CA VAL A 18 15.29 -30.90 -27.78
C VAL A 18 14.42 -29.89 -28.52
N VAL A 19 15.02 -29.14 -29.43
CA VAL A 19 14.31 -28.19 -30.30
C VAL A 19 13.61 -28.95 -31.42
N PHE A 20 12.29 -29.11 -31.32
CA PHE A 20 11.45 -29.55 -32.43
C PHE A 20 10.97 -28.37 -33.27
N SER A 21 11.67 -28.07 -34.36
CA SER A 21 11.15 -27.19 -35.41
C SER A 21 10.24 -27.97 -36.37
N ARG A 22 8.92 -27.74 -36.28
CA ARG A 22 7.95 -28.14 -37.32
C ARG A 22 7.50 -26.91 -38.10
N THR A 23 8.13 -26.66 -39.25
CA THR A 23 7.62 -25.69 -40.23
C THR A 23 7.22 -26.44 -41.50
N ARG A 24 5.98 -26.24 -41.97
CA ARG A 24 5.44 -26.92 -43.15
C ARG A 24 6.16 -26.47 -44.42
N LEU A 25 6.40 -27.41 -45.35
CA LEU A 25 6.67 -27.07 -46.73
C LEU A 25 5.45 -26.36 -47.34
N ILE A 26 5.68 -25.21 -47.96
CA ILE A 26 4.83 -24.68 -49.02
C ILE A 26 5.70 -24.58 -50.27
N SER A 27 5.24 -25.19 -51.36
CA SER A 27 5.93 -25.19 -52.65
C SER A 27 5.55 -23.95 -53.45
N SER A 28 6.54 -23.20 -53.92
CA SER A 28 6.36 -22.25 -55.02
C SER A 28 7.61 -22.20 -55.90
N ARG A 29 7.51 -22.78 -57.10
CA ARG A 29 8.48 -22.53 -58.18
C ARG A 29 8.22 -21.13 -58.74
N ASN A 30 9.24 -20.29 -58.85
CA ASN A 30 9.58 -19.70 -60.16
C ASN A 30 10.97 -19.06 -60.25
N VAL A 31 11.46 -19.13 -61.48
CA VAL A 31 12.80 -18.79 -61.99
C VAL A 31 13.13 -17.29 -61.89
N GLY A 32 14.40 -16.95 -61.59
CA GLY A 32 14.90 -15.57 -61.71
C GLY A 32 16.41 -15.41 -61.47
N ARG A 33 17.24 -15.62 -62.49
CA ARG A 33 18.70 -15.34 -62.43
C ARG A 33 18.98 -13.83 -62.35
N LYS A 34 19.94 -13.43 -61.50
CA LYS A 34 21.10 -12.60 -61.90
C LYS A 34 22.21 -12.61 -60.83
N THR A 35 23.45 -12.40 -61.26
CA THR A 35 24.70 -12.63 -60.51
C THR A 35 25.59 -11.39 -60.50
N TYR A 36 26.23 -11.04 -59.38
CA TYR A 36 27.52 -10.33 -59.23
C TYR A 36 27.93 -10.52 -57.73
N SER A 37 29.01 -11.23 -57.37
CA SER A 37 30.41 -10.75 -57.23
C SER A 37 30.51 -9.45 -56.39
N SER A 38 31.30 -9.35 -55.30
CA SER A 38 32.65 -9.92 -55.09
C SER A 38 33.02 -10.30 -53.63
N ARG A 39 34.18 -10.96 -53.48
CA ARG A 39 34.97 -11.12 -52.22
C ARG A 39 35.52 -9.75 -51.73
N SER A 40 36.21 -9.54 -50.61
CA SER A 40 36.82 -10.37 -49.53
C SER A 40 36.81 -9.53 -48.20
N THR A 41 37.43 -9.83 -47.04
CA THR A 41 38.47 -10.81 -46.58
C THR A 41 38.31 -11.07 -45.06
N PHE A 42 39.15 -11.94 -44.47
CA PHE A 42 39.32 -12.14 -43.01
C PHE A 42 40.27 -11.11 -42.36
N GLY A 43 40.12 -10.89 -41.05
CA GLY A 43 41.13 -10.23 -40.20
C GLY A 43 40.85 -10.46 -38.71
N LEU A 44 41.67 -11.28 -38.05
CA LEU A 44 41.56 -11.64 -36.62
C LEU A 44 42.82 -11.15 -35.90
N LEU A 45 42.69 -10.43 -34.75
CA LEU A 45 43.46 -10.65 -33.50
C LEU A 45 43.64 -9.41 -32.59
N ARG A 46 43.54 -9.73 -31.28
CA ARG A 46 44.20 -9.17 -30.09
C ARG A 46 43.61 -7.97 -29.34
N LEU A 47 43.54 -8.21 -28.02
CA LEU A 47 43.21 -7.30 -26.93
C LEU A 47 44.33 -6.28 -26.69
N ASN A 48 43.97 -5.14 -26.10
CA ASN A 48 44.71 -4.66 -24.92
C ASN A 48 43.80 -3.86 -23.97
N ASN A 49 44.11 -3.88 -22.68
CA ASN A 49 43.43 -3.07 -21.67
C ASN A 49 43.82 -1.59 -21.80
N ASN A 50 42.89 -0.67 -21.47
CA ASN A 50 43.24 0.57 -20.77
C ASN A 50 42.03 1.21 -20.08
N THR A 51 42.18 1.48 -18.78
CA THR A 51 41.21 2.18 -17.92
C THR A 51 41.34 3.69 -18.08
N TRP A 52 40.31 4.38 -18.57
CA TRP A 52 40.23 5.85 -18.51
C TRP A 52 38.81 6.31 -18.15
N ASN A 53 38.74 7.19 -17.15
CA ASN A 53 37.51 7.69 -16.54
C ASN A 53 37.54 9.23 -16.55
N PRO A 54 36.65 9.92 -17.27
CA PRO A 54 36.52 11.37 -17.21
C PRO A 54 35.23 11.79 -16.48
N SER A 55 35.39 12.32 -15.28
CA SER A 55 34.33 13.02 -14.53
C SER A 55 34.03 14.38 -15.15
N PHE A 56 32.75 14.66 -15.46
CA PHE A 56 32.28 15.96 -15.93
C PHE A 56 31.63 16.78 -14.81
N PRO A 57 31.97 18.07 -14.62
CA PRO A 57 31.31 18.94 -13.66
C PRO A 57 30.05 19.57 -14.26
N VAL A 58 28.88 19.33 -13.66
CA VAL A 58 27.64 20.04 -14.01
C VAL A 58 27.59 21.36 -13.23
N ARG A 59 27.52 22.49 -13.94
CA ARG A 59 27.20 23.80 -13.35
C ARG A 59 25.69 24.02 -13.39
N THR A 60 25.08 24.13 -12.22
CA THR A 60 23.69 24.64 -12.10
C THR A 60 23.67 26.13 -12.37
N ILE A 61 22.93 26.56 -13.39
CA ILE A 61 22.53 27.96 -13.59
C ILE A 61 21.06 28.05 -13.20
N MET A 62 20.77 28.81 -12.15
CA MET A 62 19.39 29.15 -11.81
C MET A 62 18.92 30.30 -12.70
N MET A 63 17.79 30.11 -13.37
CA MET A 63 17.00 31.20 -13.97
C MET A 63 15.68 31.30 -13.23
N VAL A 64 15.40 32.51 -12.75
CA VAL A 64 14.11 32.92 -12.20
C VAL A 64 13.38 33.64 -13.32
N ASP A 65 12.18 33.20 -13.66
CA ASP A 65 11.25 33.99 -14.47
C ASP A 65 9.94 34.21 -13.71
N THR A 66 9.58 35.49 -13.56
CA THR A 66 8.36 35.95 -12.91
C THR A 66 7.26 36.16 -13.96
N GLY A 67 6.18 35.38 -13.89
CA GLY A 67 5.07 35.47 -14.83
C GLY A 67 3.71 35.36 -14.14
N SER A 68 3.08 36.50 -13.86
CA SER A 68 1.75 36.56 -13.25
C SER A 68 0.64 36.29 -14.27
N THR A 69 -0.25 35.32 -14.01
CA THR A 69 -1.63 35.33 -14.49
C THR A 69 -2.57 34.79 -13.40
N ALA A 70 -3.76 35.40 -13.28
CA ALA A 70 -4.68 35.12 -12.19
C ALA A 70 -5.62 33.92 -12.49
N ALA A 71 -5.78 33.04 -11.50
CA ALA A 71 -6.82 32.02 -11.47
C ALA A 71 -7.60 32.06 -10.13
N LYS A 72 -8.86 31.62 -10.17
CA LYS A 72 -9.85 31.83 -9.11
C LYS A 72 -9.53 31.08 -7.81
N ALA A 73 -9.99 31.63 -6.68
CA ALA A 73 -9.79 31.06 -5.35
C ALA A 73 -10.35 29.63 -5.23
N ALA A 74 -9.50 28.71 -4.77
CA ALA A 74 -9.89 27.42 -4.23
C ALA A 74 -10.25 27.56 -2.73
N PRO A 75 -11.06 26.65 -2.14
CA PRO A 75 -11.33 26.66 -0.71
C PRO A 75 -10.04 26.42 0.10
N ALA A 76 -9.97 26.99 1.29
CA ALA A 76 -8.78 26.93 2.13
C ALA A 76 -8.48 25.48 2.57
N VAL A 77 -7.28 24.99 2.23
CA VAL A 77 -6.76 23.71 2.70
C VAL A 77 -6.12 23.92 4.07
N GLY A 78 -6.66 23.26 5.10
CA GLY A 78 -6.16 23.36 6.47
C GLY A 78 -4.92 22.48 6.71
N GLY A 79 -3.78 23.13 6.97
CA GLY A 79 -2.80 22.64 7.95
C GLY A 79 -2.08 21.30 7.69
N LEU A 80 -1.62 21.02 6.47
CA LEU A 80 -0.59 19.98 6.27
C LEU A 80 0.80 20.60 6.54
N GLN A 81 1.59 20.03 7.46
CA GLN A 81 3.00 20.42 7.63
C GLN A 81 3.87 19.79 6.53
N PRO A 82 4.93 20.47 6.06
CA PRO A 82 5.79 19.94 5.01
C PRO A 82 6.51 18.66 5.44
N GLU A 83 6.68 17.74 4.48
CA GLU A 83 7.41 16.47 4.64
C GLU A 83 8.82 16.75 5.19
N LYS A 84 9.23 16.02 6.25
CA LYS A 84 10.57 16.12 6.85
C LYS A 84 11.36 14.86 6.56
N GLU A 85 12.54 15.02 5.95
CA GLU A 85 13.59 14.00 6.00
C GLU A 85 14.30 14.08 7.35
N GLU A 86 14.12 13.07 8.20
CA GLU A 86 14.91 12.91 9.41
C GLU A 86 16.17 12.08 9.15
N GLY A 87 17.24 12.41 9.89
CA GLY A 87 18.52 11.70 9.82
C GLY A 87 18.36 10.20 10.05
N GLY A 88 18.75 9.40 9.05
CA GLY A 88 18.55 7.94 9.04
C GLY A 88 17.72 7.44 7.85
N GLY A 89 17.11 8.33 7.07
CA GLY A 89 16.31 7.97 5.89
C GLY A 89 14.84 7.70 6.19
N TYR A 90 14.33 8.30 7.27
CA TYR A 90 12.92 8.32 7.62
C TYR A 90 12.27 9.57 7.03
N LEU A 91 11.07 9.39 6.47
CA LEU A 91 10.17 10.48 6.09
C LEU A 91 9.02 10.53 7.09
N GLY A 92 8.61 11.72 7.51
CA GLY A 92 7.52 11.92 8.47
C GLY A 92 6.78 13.23 8.29
N GLY A 93 5.60 13.32 8.92
CA GLY A 93 4.77 14.50 8.98
C GLY A 93 3.48 14.28 9.76
N THR A 94 2.76 15.37 10.05
CA THR A 94 1.54 15.39 10.88
C THR A 94 0.41 16.20 10.26
N CYS A 95 -0.82 15.86 10.68
CA CYS A 95 -2.02 16.65 10.44
C CYS A 95 -2.88 16.74 11.71
N LYS A 96 -3.72 17.77 11.82
CA LYS A 96 -4.73 17.90 12.89
C LYS A 96 -6.02 18.44 12.31
N SER A 97 -7.18 17.93 12.76
CA SER A 97 -8.47 18.51 12.36
C SER A 97 -8.67 19.87 13.01
N GLU A 98 -9.34 20.79 12.31
CA GLU A 98 -9.60 22.14 12.82
C GLU A 98 -10.49 22.14 14.08
N ASP A 99 -11.30 21.10 14.26
CA ASP A 99 -12.15 20.92 15.46
C ASP A 99 -11.42 20.22 16.62
N GLY A 100 -10.14 19.88 16.45
CA GLY A 100 -9.30 19.25 17.47
C GLY A 100 -9.63 17.78 17.79
N LYS A 101 -10.68 17.21 17.19
CA LYS A 101 -11.13 15.84 17.46
C LYS A 101 -10.22 14.75 16.87
N LEU A 102 -9.29 15.12 16.00
CA LEU A 102 -8.41 14.17 15.33
C LEU A 102 -7.01 14.75 15.18
N SER A 103 -6.00 13.93 15.46
CA SER A 103 -4.60 14.20 15.10
C SER A 103 -4.00 12.98 14.42
N CYS A 104 -3.31 13.20 13.30
CA CYS A 104 -2.63 12.15 12.56
C CYS A 104 -1.12 12.42 12.44
N GLY A 105 -0.37 11.35 12.24
CA GLY A 105 1.05 11.40 11.92
C GLY A 105 1.44 10.13 11.16
N TYR A 106 2.49 10.22 10.36
CA TYR A 106 3.00 9.09 9.60
C TYR A 106 4.51 8.96 9.71
N SER A 107 5.01 7.75 9.44
CA SER A 107 6.41 7.51 9.20
C SER A 107 6.58 6.51 8.06
N SER A 108 7.53 6.80 7.19
CA SER A 108 7.92 6.00 6.03
C SER A 108 9.42 5.72 6.09
N PHE A 109 9.81 4.46 5.91
CA PHE A 109 11.21 4.04 5.89
C PHE A 109 11.45 3.02 4.78
N ARG A 110 12.50 3.25 3.98
CA ARG A 110 12.87 2.34 2.87
C ARG A 110 13.27 0.94 3.34
N GLY A 111 13.70 0.80 4.60
CA GLY A 111 14.16 -0.48 5.15
C GLY A 111 15.33 -1.05 4.36
N LYS A 112 15.26 -2.35 4.03
CA LYS A 112 16.34 -3.08 3.35
C LYS A 112 16.22 -3.09 1.82
N ARG A 113 15.13 -2.54 1.26
CA ARG A 113 14.93 -2.45 -0.20
C ARG A 113 15.87 -1.42 -0.83
N ALA A 114 16.13 -1.57 -2.14
CA ALA A 114 16.94 -0.63 -2.92
C ALA A 114 16.18 0.67 -3.24
N THR A 115 14.90 0.54 -3.54
CA THR A 115 13.92 1.59 -3.87
C THR A 115 12.93 1.80 -2.71
N MET A 116 12.28 2.96 -2.71
CA MET A 116 11.09 3.24 -1.92
C MET A 116 9.91 3.26 -2.91
N GLU A 117 9.05 2.25 -2.84
CA GLU A 117 7.89 2.07 -3.71
C GLU A 117 6.57 2.31 -2.94
N ASP A 118 6.62 2.31 -1.61
CA ASP A 118 5.56 2.82 -0.71
C ASP A 118 5.30 4.32 -0.88
N PHE A 119 4.03 4.71 -0.91
CA PHE A 119 3.56 6.08 -0.74
C PHE A 119 2.41 6.14 0.28
N CYS A 120 2.18 7.33 0.82
CA CYS A 120 0.99 7.61 1.62
C CYS A 120 0.42 9.00 1.30
N ASP A 121 -0.85 9.20 1.65
CA ASP A 121 -1.53 10.49 1.57
C ASP A 121 -2.43 10.73 2.78
N MET A 122 -2.54 11.98 3.20
CA MET A 122 -3.34 12.42 4.35
C MET A 122 -3.96 13.79 4.02
N LYS A 123 -5.27 13.81 3.77
CA LYS A 123 -6.01 15.05 3.46
C LYS A 123 -7.08 15.31 4.51
N ILE A 124 -7.11 16.54 5.03
CA ILE A 124 -8.22 17.06 5.84
C ILE A 124 -8.89 18.16 5.04
N SER A 125 -10.21 18.09 4.93
CA SER A 125 -11.04 19.01 4.16
C SER A 125 -12.41 19.19 4.82
N LYS A 126 -13.25 20.04 4.22
CA LYS A 126 -14.66 20.24 4.59
C LYS A 126 -15.51 20.24 3.33
N ILE A 127 -16.62 19.50 3.36
CA ILE A 127 -17.66 19.54 2.31
C ILE A 127 -18.99 19.79 3.01
N ASP A 128 -19.73 20.82 2.58
CA ASP A 128 -21.01 21.23 3.16
C ASP A 128 -20.95 21.38 4.70
N GLU A 129 -19.89 22.06 5.19
CA GLU A 129 -19.52 22.21 6.61
C GLU A 129 -19.24 20.91 7.39
N LYS A 130 -19.34 19.74 6.78
CA LYS A 130 -18.95 18.46 7.39
C LYS A 130 -17.43 18.26 7.25
N PRO A 131 -16.71 17.89 8.33
CA PRO A 131 -15.31 17.52 8.23
C PRO A 131 -15.18 16.23 7.41
N VAL A 132 -14.21 16.21 6.52
CA VAL A 132 -13.82 15.05 5.71
C VAL A 132 -12.33 14.81 5.89
N CYS A 133 -11.95 13.65 6.42
CA CYS A 133 -10.56 13.24 6.57
C CYS A 133 -10.31 11.98 5.75
N MET A 134 -9.20 11.93 5.02
CA MET A 134 -8.83 10.81 4.16
C MET A 134 -7.37 10.45 4.41
N PHE A 135 -7.11 9.17 4.72
CA PHE A 135 -5.79 8.62 5.00
C PHE A 135 -5.58 7.41 4.10
N GLY A 136 -4.43 7.30 3.43
CA GLY A 136 -4.16 6.22 2.48
C GLY A 136 -2.73 5.71 2.55
N ILE A 137 -2.58 4.39 2.51
CA ILE A 137 -1.32 3.68 2.29
C ILE A 137 -1.37 3.01 0.93
N PHE A 138 -0.33 3.21 0.13
CA PHE A 138 -0.15 2.67 -1.22
C PHE A 138 1.20 1.97 -1.30
N ASP A 139 1.23 0.68 -0.98
CA ASP A 139 2.41 -0.18 -1.10
C ASP A 139 2.62 -0.49 -2.59
N GLY A 140 3.81 -0.22 -3.12
CA GLY A 140 4.10 -0.28 -4.56
C GLY A 140 4.94 -1.50 -4.93
N HIS A 141 4.64 -2.14 -6.06
CA HIS A 141 5.39 -3.29 -6.54
C HIS A 141 5.64 -3.27 -8.05
N GLY A 142 6.86 -3.68 -8.43
CA GLY A 142 7.32 -3.65 -9.82
C GLY A 142 7.77 -2.26 -10.28
N GLY A 143 7.86 -1.31 -9.35
CA GLY A 143 8.05 0.11 -9.61
C GLY A 143 7.07 0.96 -8.80
N SER A 144 7.40 2.24 -8.63
CA SER A 144 6.69 3.20 -7.79
C SER A 144 5.49 3.89 -8.46
N ARG A 145 5.22 3.64 -9.75
CA ARG A 145 4.31 4.51 -10.51
C ARG A 145 2.86 4.38 -10.08
N ALA A 146 2.43 3.17 -9.76
CA ALA A 146 1.05 2.91 -9.34
C ALA A 146 0.76 3.58 -7.99
N SER A 147 1.63 3.39 -6.99
CA SER A 147 1.50 3.99 -5.66
C SER A 147 1.62 5.52 -5.68
N GLU A 148 2.54 6.05 -6.49
CA GLU A 148 2.67 7.50 -6.72
C GLU A 148 1.42 8.08 -7.39
N TYR A 149 0.85 7.41 -8.41
CA TYR A 149 -0.38 7.81 -9.07
C TYR A 149 -1.58 7.81 -8.09
N LEU A 150 -1.66 6.82 -7.19
CA LEU A 150 -2.70 6.77 -6.16
C LEU A 150 -2.60 7.91 -5.15
N LYS A 151 -1.39 8.25 -4.66
CA LYS A 151 -1.15 9.45 -3.82
C LYS A 151 -1.64 10.73 -4.50
N GLN A 152 -1.45 10.84 -5.81
CA GLN A 152 -1.84 12.05 -6.56
C GLN A 152 -3.35 12.11 -6.87
N HIS A 153 -3.96 10.99 -7.26
CA HIS A 153 -5.27 11.01 -7.91
C HIS A 153 -6.43 10.38 -7.11
N LEU A 154 -6.20 9.39 -6.23
CA LEU A 154 -7.30 8.59 -5.66
C LEU A 154 -8.27 9.45 -4.84
N PHE A 155 -7.76 10.23 -3.87
CA PHE A 155 -8.59 11.14 -3.07
C PHE A 155 -9.08 12.35 -3.86
N GLU A 156 -8.37 12.80 -4.89
CA GLU A 156 -8.87 13.86 -5.75
C GLU A 156 -10.09 13.41 -6.57
N ASN A 157 -10.05 12.19 -7.10
CA ASN A 157 -11.14 11.58 -7.84
C ASN A 157 -12.35 11.34 -6.91
N LEU A 158 -12.11 10.91 -5.66
CA LEU A 158 -13.17 10.73 -4.66
C LEU A 158 -13.88 12.05 -4.32
N MET A 159 -13.11 13.12 -4.05
CA MET A 159 -13.66 14.45 -3.76
C MET A 159 -14.46 15.05 -4.93
N LYS A 160 -14.19 14.62 -6.16
CA LYS A 160 -14.93 15.02 -7.39
C LYS A 160 -16.12 14.11 -7.67
N HIS A 161 -16.30 12.98 -6.96
CA HIS A 161 -17.34 12.00 -7.25
C HIS A 161 -18.73 12.53 -6.83
N PRO A 162 -19.74 12.56 -7.72
CA PRO A 162 -21.03 13.22 -7.47
C PRO A 162 -21.83 12.60 -6.33
N GLN A 163 -21.56 11.33 -5.97
CA GLN A 163 -22.22 10.64 -4.86
C GLN A 163 -21.39 10.64 -3.56
N PHE A 164 -20.22 11.28 -3.49
CA PHE A 164 -19.31 11.13 -2.35
C PHE A 164 -19.96 11.42 -0.98
N MET A 165 -20.82 12.43 -0.89
CA MET A 165 -21.50 12.83 0.34
C MET A 165 -22.90 12.18 0.54
N SER A 166 -23.43 11.49 -0.47
CA SER A 166 -24.79 10.91 -0.45
C SER A 166 -24.80 9.38 -0.43
N ASP A 167 -23.82 8.75 -1.08
CA ASP A 167 -23.51 7.33 -1.04
C ASP A 167 -21.98 7.14 -1.11
N THR A 168 -21.32 7.43 0.02
CA THR A 168 -19.86 7.39 0.15
C THR A 168 -19.30 6.00 -0.17
N LYS A 169 -20.03 4.93 0.15
CA LYS A 169 -19.59 3.55 -0.05
C LYS A 169 -19.52 3.19 -1.54
N SER A 170 -20.59 3.49 -2.30
CA SER A 170 -20.57 3.32 -3.75
C SER A 170 -19.61 4.28 -4.44
N ALA A 171 -19.45 5.51 -3.93
CA ALA A 171 -18.46 6.46 -4.45
C ALA A 171 -17.02 5.93 -4.32
N ILE A 172 -16.64 5.35 -3.17
CA ILE A 172 -15.32 4.77 -2.97
C ILE A 172 -15.07 3.60 -3.94
N SER A 173 -16.01 2.65 -4.05
CA SER A 173 -15.89 1.51 -4.98
C SER A 173 -15.72 1.97 -6.44
N ALA A 174 -16.58 2.89 -6.90
CA ALA A 174 -16.50 3.46 -8.25
C ALA A 174 -15.19 4.25 -8.49
N THR A 175 -14.75 5.06 -7.54
CA THR A 175 -13.49 5.81 -7.63
C THR A 175 -12.27 4.89 -7.68
N TYR A 176 -12.25 3.80 -6.93
CA TYR A 176 -11.18 2.80 -6.99
C TYR A 176 -11.09 2.18 -8.40
N GLN A 177 -12.21 1.68 -8.93
CA GLN A 177 -12.27 1.12 -10.28
C GLN A 177 -11.86 2.13 -11.37
N GLN A 178 -12.35 3.36 -11.29
CA GLN A 178 -12.04 4.40 -12.28
C GLN A 178 -10.58 4.82 -12.22
N THR A 179 -10.02 5.02 -11.03
CA THR A 179 -8.62 5.44 -10.86
C THR A 179 -7.64 4.36 -11.34
N ASP A 180 -7.99 3.09 -11.19
CA ASP A 180 -7.25 1.96 -11.79
C ASP A 180 -7.32 1.97 -13.32
N ALA A 181 -8.50 2.20 -13.91
CA ALA A 181 -8.66 2.31 -15.35
C ALA A 181 -7.88 3.51 -15.94
N ASP A 182 -7.89 4.65 -15.25
CA ASP A 182 -7.17 5.87 -15.64
C ASP A 182 -5.64 5.65 -15.57
N PHE A 183 -5.13 5.01 -14.51
CA PHE A 183 -3.73 4.59 -14.41
C PHE A 183 -3.34 3.67 -15.58
N LEU A 184 -4.16 2.65 -15.85
CA LEU A 184 -3.93 1.70 -16.94
C LEU A 184 -4.02 2.35 -18.34
N ASP A 185 -4.78 3.42 -18.55
CA ASP A 185 -4.73 4.16 -19.81
C ASP A 185 -3.48 5.05 -19.91
N SER A 186 -3.07 5.68 -18.80
CA SER A 186 -1.87 6.54 -18.77
C SER A 186 -0.55 5.81 -19.04
N GLU A 187 -0.45 4.54 -18.62
CA GLU A 187 0.74 3.69 -18.80
C GLU A 187 0.62 2.72 -20.00
N LYS A 188 -0.30 2.94 -20.95
CA LYS A 188 -0.57 1.99 -22.06
C LYS A 188 0.56 1.82 -23.07
N ASP A 189 1.38 2.85 -23.24
CA ASP A 189 2.51 2.85 -24.19
C ASP A 189 3.84 2.46 -23.52
N THR A 190 3.81 1.92 -22.30
CA THR A 190 5.00 1.46 -21.57
C THR A 190 5.00 -0.06 -21.41
N TYR A 191 6.20 -0.65 -21.37
CA TYR A 191 6.39 -2.09 -21.14
C TYR A 191 6.46 -2.44 -19.64
N ARG A 192 5.89 -1.59 -18.78
CA ARG A 192 5.91 -1.79 -17.33
C ARG A 192 4.60 -2.41 -16.85
N ASP A 193 4.68 -3.07 -15.70
CA ASP A 193 3.55 -3.74 -15.07
C ASP A 193 3.51 -3.40 -13.56
N ASP A 194 3.89 -2.15 -13.23
CA ASP A 194 3.74 -1.55 -11.89
C ASP A 194 2.32 -1.83 -11.35
N GLY A 195 2.23 -2.10 -10.05
CA GLY A 195 0.97 -2.17 -9.33
C GLY A 195 1.11 -1.67 -7.91
N SER A 196 -0.02 -1.56 -7.22
CA SER A 196 -0.03 -1.09 -5.83
C SER A 196 -1.23 -1.59 -5.04
N THR A 197 -1.07 -1.72 -3.74
CA THR A 197 -2.18 -1.86 -2.78
C THR A 197 -2.89 -0.51 -2.59
N ALA A 198 -4.04 -0.51 -1.93
CA ALA A 198 -4.58 0.68 -1.30
C ALA A 198 -5.36 0.30 -0.05
N SER A 199 -4.84 0.65 1.13
CA SER A 199 -5.63 0.65 2.38
C SER A 199 -5.96 2.10 2.71
N THR A 200 -7.24 2.48 2.64
CA THR A 200 -7.68 3.84 2.94
C THR A 200 -8.71 3.88 4.06
N ALA A 201 -8.67 4.97 4.84
CA ALA A 201 -9.64 5.33 5.85
C ALA A 201 -10.22 6.71 5.49
N VAL A 202 -11.52 6.75 5.19
CA VAL A 202 -12.26 7.95 4.82
C VAL A 202 -13.31 8.23 5.90
N LEU A 203 -13.13 9.32 6.64
CA LEU A 203 -14.04 9.77 7.69
C LEU A 203 -14.88 10.93 7.15
N VAL A 204 -16.21 10.75 7.10
CA VAL A 204 -17.17 11.80 6.70
C VAL A 204 -18.06 12.11 7.91
N GLY A 205 -17.84 13.25 8.55
CA GLY A 205 -18.47 13.58 9.82
C GLY A 205 -18.02 12.61 10.93
N ASP A 206 -18.93 11.74 11.39
CA ASP A 206 -18.68 10.68 12.37
C ASP A 206 -18.76 9.26 11.78
N HIS A 207 -18.85 9.11 10.46
CA HIS A 207 -18.88 7.80 9.79
C HIS A 207 -17.55 7.51 9.09
N LEU A 208 -16.90 6.42 9.49
CA LEU A 208 -15.63 5.94 8.96
C LEU A 208 -15.87 4.83 7.94
N TYR A 209 -15.26 4.95 6.77
CA TYR A 209 -15.20 3.94 5.73
C TYR A 209 -13.75 3.47 5.58
N VAL A 210 -13.50 2.18 5.79
CA VAL A 210 -12.19 1.56 5.55
C VAL A 210 -12.29 0.72 4.29
N ALA A 211 -11.50 1.05 3.27
CA ALA A 211 -11.53 0.43 1.96
C ALA A 211 -10.17 -0.17 1.61
N ASN A 212 -10.13 -1.48 1.34
CA ASN A 212 -8.89 -2.22 1.14
C ASN A 212 -8.80 -2.91 -0.23
N VAL A 213 -7.64 -2.77 -0.88
CA VAL A 213 -7.19 -3.53 -2.05
C VAL A 213 -5.75 -3.98 -1.78
N GLY A 214 -5.47 -5.28 -1.95
CA GLY A 214 -4.17 -5.86 -1.59
C GLY A 214 -4.07 -6.24 -0.11
N ASP A 215 -2.86 -6.20 0.43
CA ASP A 215 -2.46 -6.76 1.73
C ASP A 215 -1.75 -5.77 2.67
N SER A 216 -1.74 -4.48 2.31
CA SER A 216 -1.78 -3.42 3.33
C SER A 216 -3.03 -3.57 4.21
N ARG A 217 -2.97 -3.10 5.45
CA ARG A 217 -4.05 -3.32 6.44
C ARG A 217 -4.32 -2.08 7.29
N THR A 218 -5.59 -1.94 7.69
CA THR A 218 -6.08 -0.96 8.66
C THR A 218 -6.59 -1.67 9.92
N VAL A 219 -6.12 -1.22 11.10
CA VAL A 219 -6.50 -1.75 12.42
C VAL A 219 -6.95 -0.60 13.31
N VAL A 220 -8.05 -0.77 14.04
CA VAL A 220 -8.53 0.18 15.06
C VAL A 220 -8.22 -0.33 16.47
N SER A 221 -7.89 0.59 17.38
CA SER A 221 -8.03 0.35 18.83
C SER A 221 -9.42 0.81 19.27
N LYS A 222 -10.28 -0.14 19.68
CA LYS A 222 -11.58 0.16 20.26
C LYS A 222 -11.68 -0.43 21.67
N ALA A 223 -11.97 0.40 22.66
CA ALA A 223 -11.96 0.02 24.08
C ALA A 223 -10.68 -0.76 24.49
N GLY A 224 -9.52 -0.28 24.04
CA GLY A 224 -8.22 -0.89 24.25
C GLY A 224 -7.94 -2.21 23.51
N LYS A 225 -8.81 -2.67 22.61
CA LYS A 225 -8.63 -3.91 21.82
C LYS A 225 -8.30 -3.61 20.36
N ALA A 226 -7.37 -4.35 19.78
CA ALA A 226 -7.11 -4.30 18.34
C ALA A 226 -8.21 -5.02 17.56
N ILE A 227 -8.79 -4.35 16.56
CA ILE A 227 -9.77 -4.91 15.64
C ILE A 227 -9.32 -4.57 14.21
N ALA A 228 -9.12 -5.58 13.37
CA ALA A 228 -8.82 -5.35 11.96
C ALA A 228 -10.09 -4.86 11.22
N LEU A 229 -9.98 -3.72 10.54
CA LEU A 229 -11.06 -3.16 9.71
C LEU A 229 -10.90 -3.52 8.23
N SER A 230 -9.87 -4.30 7.90
CA SER A 230 -9.64 -4.89 6.59
C SER A 230 -9.06 -6.30 6.73
N GLU A 231 -9.35 -7.18 5.76
CA GLU A 231 -8.67 -8.46 5.60
C GLU A 231 -7.72 -8.40 4.39
N ASP A 232 -6.58 -9.06 4.48
CA ASP A 232 -5.57 -9.07 3.43
C ASP A 232 -6.05 -9.89 2.23
N HIS A 233 -5.93 -9.34 1.02
CA HIS A 233 -6.29 -10.02 -0.21
C HIS A 233 -5.21 -11.02 -0.66
N LYS A 234 -4.90 -12.04 0.14
CA LYS A 234 -3.92 -13.09 -0.21
C LYS A 234 -4.54 -14.13 -1.18
N PRO A 235 -3.82 -14.64 -2.21
CA PRO A 235 -4.39 -15.52 -3.25
C PRO A 235 -4.98 -16.86 -2.79
N ASN A 236 -4.67 -17.29 -1.56
CA ASN A 236 -5.25 -18.49 -0.94
C ASN A 236 -6.51 -18.23 -0.11
N ARG A 237 -6.99 -16.98 0.02
CA ARG A 237 -8.29 -16.69 0.62
C ARG A 237 -9.38 -17.37 -0.21
N SER A 238 -10.34 -18.02 0.45
CA SER A 238 -11.13 -19.09 -0.20
C SER A 238 -12.09 -18.59 -1.29
N ASP A 239 -12.46 -17.32 -1.23
CA ASP A 239 -13.28 -16.56 -2.17
C ASP A 239 -12.42 -15.99 -3.31
N GLU A 240 -11.29 -15.36 -2.99
CA GLU A 240 -10.35 -14.80 -3.97
C GLU A 240 -9.76 -15.89 -4.87
N ARG A 241 -9.40 -17.04 -4.30
CA ARG A 241 -8.96 -18.21 -5.07
C ARG A 241 -10.02 -18.66 -6.06
N LYS A 242 -11.29 -18.77 -5.64
CA LYS A 242 -12.41 -19.13 -6.52
C LYS A 242 -12.62 -18.08 -7.61
N ARG A 243 -12.53 -16.79 -7.27
CA ARG A 243 -12.64 -15.68 -8.23
C ARG A 243 -11.56 -15.78 -9.31
N ILE A 244 -10.31 -16.02 -8.93
CA ILE A 244 -9.17 -16.20 -9.83
C ILE A 244 -9.35 -17.45 -10.72
N GLU A 245 -9.67 -18.60 -10.12
CA GLU A 245 -9.82 -19.87 -10.86
C GLU A 245 -11.03 -19.84 -11.81
N ASN A 246 -12.16 -19.23 -11.41
CA ASN A 246 -13.32 -19.03 -12.27
C ASN A 246 -13.04 -18.08 -13.45
N ALA A 247 -12.13 -17.12 -13.27
CA ALA A 247 -11.64 -16.25 -14.36
C ALA A 247 -10.63 -16.95 -15.29
N GLY A 248 -10.30 -18.23 -15.07
CA GLY A 248 -9.31 -19.00 -15.82
C GLY A 248 -7.86 -18.84 -15.34
N GLY A 249 -7.65 -18.17 -14.20
CA GLY A 249 -6.36 -17.99 -13.57
C GLY A 249 -5.93 -19.21 -12.76
N VAL A 250 -4.68 -19.18 -12.27
CA VAL A 250 -4.11 -20.24 -11.42
C VAL A 250 -3.52 -19.61 -10.17
N VAL A 251 -3.81 -20.20 -9.01
CA VAL A 251 -3.12 -19.90 -7.75
C VAL A 251 -2.10 -21.00 -7.47
N MET A 252 -0.83 -20.64 -7.28
CA MET A 252 0.25 -21.61 -7.00
C MET A 252 1.13 -21.18 -5.83
N TRP A 253 1.77 -22.16 -5.20
CA TRP A 253 2.72 -21.94 -4.11
C TRP A 253 4.16 -21.81 -4.66
N ALA A 254 4.78 -20.66 -4.44
CA ALA A 254 6.16 -20.35 -4.81
C ALA A 254 6.80 -19.47 -3.71
N GLY A 255 7.12 -20.11 -2.58
CA GLY A 255 7.56 -19.45 -1.34
C GLY A 255 6.41 -18.80 -0.55
N THR A 256 5.46 -18.21 -1.28
CA THR A 256 4.14 -17.78 -0.82
C THR A 256 3.10 -18.12 -1.89
N TRP A 257 1.81 -17.93 -1.63
CA TRP A 257 0.75 -18.11 -2.62
C TRP A 257 0.75 -16.97 -3.64
N ARG A 258 0.72 -17.30 -4.93
CA ARG A 258 0.82 -16.32 -6.03
C ARG A 258 -0.21 -16.55 -7.13
N VAL A 259 -0.75 -15.46 -7.67
CA VAL A 259 -1.57 -15.44 -8.89
C VAL A 259 -0.65 -15.60 -10.10
N GLY A 260 -0.90 -16.61 -10.93
CA GLY A 260 -0.09 -16.93 -12.11
C GLY A 260 1.38 -17.28 -11.81
N GLY A 261 1.72 -17.51 -10.54
CA GLY A 261 3.12 -17.64 -10.07
C GLY A 261 3.86 -16.31 -9.91
N VAL A 262 3.22 -15.17 -10.18
CA VAL A 262 3.84 -13.84 -10.20
C VAL A 262 3.50 -13.05 -8.95
N LEU A 263 2.24 -12.64 -8.77
CA LEU A 263 1.85 -11.65 -7.76
C LEU A 263 1.38 -12.33 -6.45
N ALA A 264 1.88 -11.86 -5.29
CA ALA A 264 1.60 -12.45 -3.97
C ALA A 264 0.29 -11.98 -3.31
N MET A 265 -0.46 -11.12 -4.00
CA MET A 265 -1.77 -10.58 -3.63
C MET A 265 -2.77 -10.85 -4.77
N SER A 266 -4.06 -10.92 -4.44
CA SER A 266 -5.16 -11.24 -5.35
C SER A 266 -5.90 -10.02 -5.89
N ARG A 267 -5.74 -8.87 -5.23
CA ARG A 267 -6.28 -7.57 -5.64
C ARG A 267 -5.17 -6.54 -5.60
N ALA A 268 -5.13 -5.68 -6.61
CA ALA A 268 -4.17 -4.58 -6.75
C ALA A 268 -4.67 -3.57 -7.78
N PHE A 269 -4.20 -2.33 -7.66
CA PHE A 269 -4.17 -1.36 -8.74
C PHE A 269 -3.06 -1.70 -9.74
N GLY A 270 -3.21 -1.32 -11.00
CA GLY A 270 -2.24 -1.64 -12.04
C GLY A 270 -2.20 -3.13 -12.38
N ASN A 271 -1.00 -3.68 -12.60
CA ASN A 271 -0.75 -5.05 -13.06
C ASN A 271 -1.58 -5.43 -14.30
N ARG A 272 -1.45 -4.64 -15.37
CA ARG A 272 -2.13 -4.83 -16.67
C ARG A 272 -2.09 -6.28 -17.13
N MET A 273 -0.94 -6.95 -17.02
CA MET A 273 -0.75 -8.33 -17.50
C MET A 273 -1.53 -9.38 -16.70
N LEU A 274 -1.98 -9.04 -15.49
CA LEU A 274 -2.75 -9.91 -14.60
C LEU A 274 -4.19 -9.43 -14.36
N LYS A 275 -4.64 -8.33 -14.99
CA LYS A 275 -5.90 -7.66 -14.65
C LYS A 275 -7.18 -8.50 -14.79
N GLN A 276 -7.15 -9.54 -15.62
CA GLN A 276 -8.22 -10.55 -15.70
C GLN A 276 -8.44 -11.29 -14.36
N TYR A 277 -7.38 -11.40 -13.54
CA TYR A 277 -7.35 -12.15 -12.28
C TYR A 277 -7.16 -11.25 -11.06
N VAL A 278 -6.51 -10.09 -11.23
CA VAL A 278 -6.16 -9.13 -10.18
C VAL A 278 -7.00 -7.88 -10.36
N VAL A 279 -7.98 -7.68 -9.48
CA VAL A 279 -8.95 -6.58 -9.56
C VAL A 279 -8.61 -5.45 -8.58
N ALA A 280 -9.05 -4.23 -8.88
CA ALA A 280 -8.96 -3.08 -7.98
C ALA A 280 -10.26 -2.83 -7.19
N GLU A 281 -11.16 -3.83 -7.10
CA GLU A 281 -12.40 -3.71 -6.33
C GLU A 281 -12.11 -3.73 -4.81
N PRO A 282 -12.43 -2.67 -4.06
CA PRO A 282 -12.19 -2.64 -2.63
C PRO A 282 -13.18 -3.50 -1.85
N GLU A 283 -12.69 -4.10 -0.76
CA GLU A 283 -13.56 -4.46 0.36
C GLU A 283 -13.72 -3.27 1.29
N ILE A 284 -14.98 -2.88 1.54
CA ILE A 284 -15.32 -1.68 2.32
C ILE A 284 -16.09 -2.06 3.58
N GLN A 285 -15.45 -1.90 4.73
CA GLN A 285 -16.12 -1.84 6.03
C GLN A 285 -16.52 -0.40 6.33
N ASP A 286 -17.72 -0.19 6.87
CA ASP A 286 -18.19 1.13 7.26
C ASP A 286 -18.83 1.08 8.65
N LEU A 287 -18.55 2.10 9.45
CA LEU A 287 -18.81 2.11 10.88
C LEU A 287 -18.87 3.52 11.43
N LYS A 288 -19.77 3.74 12.39
CA LYS A 288 -19.83 4.98 13.14
C LYS A 288 -18.71 5.04 14.18
N VAL A 289 -17.97 6.14 14.21
CA VAL A 289 -17.01 6.46 15.25
C VAL A 289 -17.77 6.85 16.52
N ASP A 290 -17.51 6.12 17.61
CA ASP A 290 -18.04 6.39 18.94
C ASP A 290 -16.90 6.65 19.95
N ASN A 291 -17.27 6.96 21.19
CA ASN A 291 -16.33 7.35 22.25
C ASN A 291 -15.33 6.25 22.65
N GLU A 292 -15.51 4.99 22.20
CA GLU A 292 -14.57 3.91 22.48
C GLU A 292 -13.43 3.83 21.44
N PHE A 293 -13.49 4.58 20.33
CA PHE A 293 -12.46 4.62 19.30
C PHE A 293 -11.25 5.43 19.78
N GLU A 294 -10.11 4.80 20.00
CA GLU A 294 -8.92 5.49 20.51
C GLU A 294 -7.98 5.92 19.37
N LEU A 295 -7.70 5.00 18.44
CA LEU A 295 -6.79 5.24 17.32
C LEU A 295 -7.03 4.29 16.14
N LEU A 296 -6.56 4.69 14.94
CA LEU A 296 -6.34 3.82 13.78
C LEU A 296 -4.83 3.67 13.53
N VAL A 297 -4.45 2.51 13.02
CA VAL A 297 -3.14 2.24 12.42
C VAL A 297 -3.39 1.73 11.00
N LEU A 298 -2.86 2.43 10.00
CA LEU A 298 -2.83 1.98 8.60
C LEU A 298 -1.37 1.74 8.22
N ALA A 299 -1.03 0.59 7.65
CA ALA A 299 0.35 0.33 7.21
C ALA A 299 0.47 -0.66 6.03
N SER A 300 1.64 -0.64 5.38
CA SER A 300 2.08 -1.63 4.37
C SER A 300 2.42 -2.98 4.99
N ASP A 301 2.56 -4.03 4.17
CA ASP A 301 2.82 -5.39 4.70
C ASP A 301 4.17 -5.50 5.42
N GLY A 302 5.13 -4.65 5.07
CA GLY A 302 6.41 -4.47 5.76
C GLY A 302 6.30 -4.13 7.25
N LEU A 303 5.14 -3.68 7.73
CA LEU A 303 4.79 -3.67 9.17
C LEU A 303 4.11 -4.99 9.59
N TRP A 304 3.02 -5.36 8.92
CA TRP A 304 2.09 -6.42 9.36
C TRP A 304 2.66 -7.84 9.31
N ASP A 305 3.67 -8.09 8.49
CA ASP A 305 4.39 -9.38 8.42
C ASP A 305 5.18 -9.69 9.71
N VAL A 306 5.49 -8.67 10.53
CA VAL A 306 6.33 -8.81 11.73
C VAL A 306 5.76 -8.16 13.00
N VAL A 307 4.71 -7.34 12.88
CA VAL A 307 3.99 -6.73 14.01
C VAL A 307 2.52 -7.20 14.02
N PRO A 308 2.13 -8.09 14.96
CA PRO A 308 0.73 -8.46 15.16
C PRO A 308 -0.17 -7.26 15.51
N ASN A 309 -1.47 -7.36 15.22
CA ASN A 309 -2.43 -6.27 15.42
C ASN A 309 -2.45 -5.75 16.88
N ASP A 310 -2.44 -6.65 17.88
CA ASP A 310 -2.42 -6.29 19.31
C ASP A 310 -1.13 -5.59 19.73
N ASP A 311 0.01 -6.03 19.19
CA ASP A 311 1.31 -5.39 19.40
C ASP A 311 1.31 -3.98 18.79
N ALA A 312 0.80 -3.84 17.56
CA ALA A 312 0.75 -2.54 16.87
C ALA A 312 -0.10 -1.53 17.65
N VAL A 313 -1.29 -1.93 18.12
CA VAL A 313 -2.13 -1.09 18.98
C VAL A 313 -1.44 -0.77 20.30
N SER A 314 -0.78 -1.74 20.94
CA SER A 314 -0.07 -1.53 22.21
C SER A 314 1.10 -0.55 22.07
N ILE A 315 1.88 -0.67 20.99
CA ILE A 315 2.99 0.24 20.66
C ILE A 315 2.43 1.63 20.35
N ALA A 316 1.41 1.74 19.50
CA ALA A 316 0.79 3.03 19.17
C ALA A 316 0.27 3.75 20.42
N ARG A 317 -0.45 3.04 21.31
CA ARG A 317 -0.97 3.57 22.59
C ARG A 317 0.14 4.04 23.56
N SER A 318 1.40 3.63 23.37
CA SER A 318 2.50 4.04 24.25
C SER A 318 3.10 5.42 23.94
N GLU A 319 2.70 6.07 22.83
CA GLU A 319 3.20 7.39 22.41
C GLU A 319 2.03 8.36 22.19
N GLU A 320 1.98 9.48 22.91
CA GLU A 320 0.88 10.46 22.75
C GLU A 320 0.86 11.11 21.36
N ASP A 321 2.03 11.45 20.82
CA ASP A 321 2.15 12.03 19.50
C ASP A 321 2.03 10.96 18.39
N PRO A 322 1.18 11.17 17.36
CA PRO A 322 0.95 10.17 16.34
C PRO A 322 2.10 9.98 15.34
N GLU A 323 2.97 10.98 15.12
CA GLU A 323 4.18 10.81 14.29
C GLU A 323 5.23 9.99 15.05
N ALA A 324 5.41 10.26 16.35
CA ALA A 324 6.22 9.40 17.22
C ALA A 324 5.69 7.96 17.30
N ALA A 325 4.38 7.78 17.42
CA ALA A 325 3.73 6.46 17.39
C ALA A 325 3.99 5.71 16.07
N ALA A 326 3.81 6.38 14.93
CA ALA A 326 4.07 5.80 13.61
C ALA A 326 5.55 5.43 13.43
N LYS A 327 6.47 6.31 13.83
CA LYS A 327 7.92 6.05 13.78
C LYS A 327 8.31 4.85 14.64
N LYS A 328 7.81 4.76 15.87
CA LYS A 328 8.08 3.63 16.78
C LYS A 328 7.56 2.30 16.23
N LEU A 329 6.42 2.31 15.52
CA LEU A 329 5.91 1.14 14.81
C LEU A 329 6.85 0.70 13.68
N VAL A 330 7.29 1.65 12.84
CA VAL A 330 8.25 1.41 11.74
C VAL A 330 9.59 0.87 12.26
N GLU A 331 10.16 1.50 13.29
CA GLU A 331 11.41 1.07 13.95
C GLU A 331 11.27 -0.32 14.58
N THR A 332 10.11 -0.63 15.17
CA THR A 332 9.82 -1.95 15.73
C THR A 332 9.76 -3.01 14.62
N ALA A 333 9.07 -2.74 13.51
CA ALA A 333 9.00 -3.68 12.39
C ALA A 333 10.38 -3.95 11.78
N PHE A 334 11.19 -2.90 11.57
CA PHE A 334 12.55 -3.05 11.07
C PHE A 334 13.43 -3.88 12.03
N THR A 335 13.34 -3.61 13.33
CA THR A 335 14.09 -4.32 14.39
C THR A 335 13.65 -5.78 14.53
N ARG A 336 12.35 -6.08 14.33
CA ARG A 336 11.81 -7.45 14.27
C ARG A 336 12.17 -8.20 12.98
N GLY A 337 12.91 -7.55 12.08
CA GLY A 337 13.56 -8.21 10.95
C GLY A 337 12.96 -7.89 9.58
N SER A 338 11.93 -7.03 9.50
CA SER A 338 11.31 -6.63 8.22
C SER A 338 12.36 -6.27 7.18
N ALA A 339 12.19 -6.81 5.98
CA ALA A 339 13.10 -6.63 4.85
C ALA A 339 12.55 -5.67 3.79
N ASP A 340 11.37 -5.09 4.05
CA ASP A 340 10.61 -4.35 3.07
C ASP A 340 10.70 -2.82 3.22
N ASN A 341 9.99 -2.09 2.36
CA ASN A 341 9.54 -0.74 2.68
C ASN A 341 8.53 -0.82 3.82
N ILE A 342 8.51 0.19 4.68
CA ILE A 342 7.65 0.20 5.85
C ILE A 342 7.05 1.60 5.99
N THR A 343 5.75 1.72 5.75
CA THR A 343 5.01 2.96 5.92
C THR A 343 3.82 2.74 6.84
N CYS A 344 3.66 3.64 7.80
CA CYS A 344 2.61 3.60 8.80
C CYS A 344 2.00 4.99 9.00
N ILE A 345 0.67 5.09 9.00
CA ILE A 345 -0.09 6.23 9.51
C ILE A 345 -0.72 5.83 10.84
N VAL A 346 -0.60 6.69 11.85
CA VAL A 346 -1.38 6.62 13.09
C VAL A 346 -2.35 7.79 13.13
N VAL A 347 -3.63 7.51 13.39
CA VAL A 347 -4.68 8.52 13.58
C VAL A 347 -5.20 8.37 15.01
N ARG A 348 -5.25 9.44 15.78
CA ARG A 348 -5.85 9.47 17.13
C ARG A 348 -7.17 10.21 17.11
N PHE A 349 -8.16 9.67 17.81
CA PHE A 349 -9.42 10.37 18.07
C PHE A 349 -9.38 10.99 19.48
N HIS A 350 -9.80 12.25 19.55
CA HIS A 350 -9.90 13.02 20.80
C HIS A 350 -11.38 13.24 21.09
N HIS A 351 -11.94 12.38 21.94
CA HIS A 351 -13.30 12.55 22.43
C HIS A 351 -13.32 13.64 23.49
N SER A 352 -14.28 14.56 23.39
CA SER A 352 -14.54 15.51 24.47
C SER A 352 -15.05 14.71 25.67
N ASP A 353 -14.37 14.81 26.82
CA ASP A 353 -14.78 14.13 28.05
C ASP A 353 -16.23 14.48 28.40
N ALA A 354 -17.16 13.57 28.12
CA ALA A 354 -18.40 13.52 28.87
C ALA A 354 -18.01 13.18 30.31
N PRO A 355 -18.37 13.99 31.33
CA PRO A 355 -17.92 13.77 32.68
C PRO A 355 -18.31 12.36 33.10
N ALA A 356 -17.30 11.55 33.42
CA ALA A 356 -17.49 10.18 33.88
C ALA A 356 -18.49 10.23 35.03
N THR A 357 -19.68 9.69 34.79
CA THR A 357 -20.72 9.67 35.82
C THR A 357 -20.23 8.73 36.90
N ILE A 358 -19.67 9.31 37.95
CA ILE A 358 -19.26 8.59 39.15
C ILE A 358 -20.56 7.99 39.71
N ILE A 359 -20.78 6.72 39.39
CA ILE A 359 -21.78 5.90 40.07
C ILE A 359 -21.23 5.71 41.48
N ALA A 360 -21.50 6.68 42.34
CA ALA A 360 -21.25 6.58 43.76
C ALA A 360 -21.95 5.32 44.24
N ALA A 361 -21.18 4.36 44.76
CA ALA A 361 -21.74 3.17 45.37
C ALA A 361 -22.69 3.63 46.49
N VAL A 362 -23.96 3.27 46.38
CA VAL A 362 -24.95 3.59 47.41
C VAL A 362 -24.56 2.83 48.67
N ASP A 363 -24.18 3.57 49.71
CA ASP A 363 -23.90 3.02 51.04
C ASP A 363 -25.09 2.16 51.50
N THR A 364 -24.82 0.87 51.72
CA THR A 364 -25.77 0.02 52.45
C THR A 364 -25.87 0.51 53.90
N PRO A 365 -27.07 0.82 54.41
CA PRO A 365 -27.23 1.30 55.77
C PRO A 365 -26.84 0.21 56.79
N PRO A 366 -26.38 0.60 58.00
CA PRO A 366 -25.92 -0.34 59.00
C PRO A 366 -27.07 -1.23 59.49
N LYS A 367 -26.81 -2.54 59.60
CA LYS A 367 -27.74 -3.47 60.27
C LYS A 367 -27.87 -3.08 61.74
N ASN A 368 -29.06 -2.65 62.15
CA ASN A 368 -29.39 -2.52 63.56
C ASN A 368 -29.25 -3.88 64.26
N LYS A 369 -28.66 -3.86 65.45
CA LYS A 369 -28.77 -4.97 66.40
C LYS A 369 -30.16 -4.95 67.00
N GLU A 370 -30.92 -6.01 66.81
CA GLU A 370 -32.00 -6.35 67.73
C GLU A 370 -31.49 -7.34 68.76
N SER A 371 -31.92 -7.13 70.00
CA SER A 371 -31.68 -7.93 71.20
C SER A 371 -32.96 -7.90 72.02
N SER A 372 -33.26 -8.96 72.78
CA SER A 372 -34.57 -9.35 73.34
C SER A 372 -35.50 -9.97 72.28
N ASP A 373 -36.07 -11.17 72.47
CA ASP A 373 -36.08 -12.07 73.66
C ASP A 373 -35.52 -13.48 73.37
#